data_AF-A4S3H3-F1
#
_entry.id   AF-A4S3H3-F1
#
_cell.length_a   1.000
_cell.length_b   1.000
_cell.length_c   1.000
_cell.angle_alpha   90.00
_cell.angle_beta   90.00
_cell.angle_gamma   90.00
#
_symmetry.space_group_name_H-M   'P 1'
#
loop_
_entity.id
_entity.type
_entity.pdbx_description
1 polymer ?
#
loop_
_entity_poly.entity_id
_entity_poly.type
_entity_poly.pdbx_seq_one_letter_code
_entity_poly.pdbx_strand_id
1 'polypeptide(L)' 'MINNRYCKTCHCARPLRSKHCPFCNRCVEKMDHHCPITMTCIGARNQRWFFM' A
#
# COMPACT_ATOMS: atom_id res chain seq x y z
N MET A 1 -9.65 -4.65 16.88
CA MET A 1 -10.59 -5.22 15.88
C MET A 1 -10.26 -4.58 14.53
N ILE A 2 -10.60 -5.21 13.39
CA ILE A 2 -10.20 -4.85 12.00
C ILE A 2 -8.98 -5.65 11.51
N ASN A 3 -9.10 -6.98 11.56
CA ASN A 3 -8.45 -7.85 10.56
C ASN A 3 -9.30 -7.84 9.28
N ASN A 4 -9.58 -6.65 8.75
CA ASN A 4 -10.37 -6.46 7.55
C ASN A 4 -9.47 -6.71 6.34
N ARG A 5 -9.25 -8.01 6.06
CA ARG A 5 -8.55 -8.50 4.86
C ARG A 5 -9.30 -8.17 3.57
N TYR A 6 -10.24 -7.23 3.58
CA TYR A 6 -10.99 -6.77 2.42
C TYR A 6 -10.92 -5.24 2.33
N CYS A 7 -10.53 -4.72 1.18
CA CYS A 7 -10.55 -3.30 0.91
C CYS A 7 -11.96 -2.95 0.41
N LYS A 8 -12.68 -2.10 1.15
CA LYS A 8 -13.99 -1.61 0.72
C LYS A 8 -13.90 -0.72 -0.54
N THR A 9 -12.81 0.02 -0.69
CA THR A 9 -12.59 0.93 -1.83
C THR A 9 -12.20 0.19 -3.10
N CYS A 10 -11.28 -0.78 -2.99
CA CYS A 10 -10.82 -1.58 -4.14
C CYS A 10 -11.66 -2.84 -4.36
N HIS A 11 -12.65 -3.11 -3.51
CA HIS A 11 -13.50 -4.30 -3.53
C HIS A 11 -12.73 -5.63 -3.62
N CYS A 12 -11.53 -5.70 -3.02
CA CYS A 12 -10.63 -6.83 -3.15
C CYS A 12 -10.11 -7.34 -1.80
N ALA A 13 -9.74 -8.62 -1.74
CA ALA A 13 -9.05 -9.16 -0.59
C ALA A 13 -7.65 -8.53 -0.49
N ARG A 14 -7.37 -7.88 0.63
CA ARG A 14 -6.08 -7.26 0.95
C ARG A 14 -5.04 -8.36 1.15
N PRO A 15 -4.00 -8.45 0.31
CA PRO A 15 -2.89 -9.37 0.54
C PRO A 15 -2.17 -9.06 1.85
N LEU A 16 -1.38 -10.01 2.34
CA LEU A 16 -0.75 -9.94 3.66
C LEU A 16 0.09 -8.64 3.80
N ARG A 17 -0.11 -7.91 4.91
CA ARG A 17 0.53 -6.61 5.20
C ARG A 17 0.26 -5.50 4.17
N SER A 18 -0.76 -5.62 3.31
CA SER A 18 -1.11 -4.56 2.36
C SER A 18 -1.95 -3.46 2.98
N LYS A 19 -1.78 -2.23 2.49
CA LYS A 19 -2.63 -1.08 2.84
C LYS A 19 -3.15 -0.39 1.58
N HIS A 20 -4.38 0.13 1.66
CA HIS A 20 -4.95 0.97 0.62
C HIS A 20 -4.40 2.38 0.75
N CYS A 21 -3.83 2.91 -0.32
CA CYS A 21 -3.44 4.30 -0.41
C CYS A 21 -4.57 5.09 -1.09
N PRO A 22 -5.17 6.08 -0.42
CA PRO A 22 -6.21 6.91 -1.03
C PRO A 22 -5.66 7.81 -2.14
N PHE A 23 -4.40 8.26 -2.04
CA PHE A 23 -3.76 9.10 -3.06
C PHE A 23 -3.52 8.36 -4.38
N CYS A 24 -3.06 7.10 -4.30
CA CYS A 24 -2.87 6.25 -5.49
C CYS A 24 -4.10 5.41 -5.83
N ASN A 25 -5.19 5.54 -5.06
CA ASN A 25 -6.43 4.77 -5.13
C ASN A 25 -6.23 3.24 -5.37
N ARG A 26 -5.25 2.65 -4.69
CA ARG A 26 -4.89 1.23 -4.86
C ARG A 26 -4.38 0.59 -3.58
N CYS A 27 -4.56 -0.72 -3.46
CA CYS A 27 -3.89 -1.50 -2.43
C CYS A 27 -2.42 -1.74 -2.82
N VAL A 28 -1.53 -1.46 -1.88
CA VAL A 28 -0.09 -1.63 -2.00
C VAL A 28 0.36 -2.69 -1.00
N GLU A 29 1.06 -3.71 -1.48
CA GLU A 29 1.57 -4.81 -0.66
C GLU A 29 2.74 -4.32 0.21
N LYS A 30 2.78 -4.75 1.48
CA LYS A 30 3.75 -4.27 2.49
C LYS A 30 3.93 -2.74 2.44
N MET A 31 2.82 -2.00 2.29
CA MET A 31 2.86 -0.55 2.16
C MET A 31 3.49 0.08 3.41
N ASP A 32 4.54 0.86 3.17
CA ASP A 32 5.20 1.67 4.18
C ASP A 32 4.52 3.04 4.24
N HIS A 33 4.71 3.87 3.20
CA HIS A 33 4.11 5.21 3.09
C HIS A 33 3.82 5.62 1.64
N HIS A 34 3.02 6.66 1.45
CA HIS A 34 2.93 7.39 0.19
C HIS A 34 3.92 8.55 0.24
N CYS A 35 4.88 8.59 -0.69
CA CYS A 35 5.92 9.60 -0.71
C CYS A 35 5.48 10.74 -1.65
N PRO A 36 5.27 11.98 -1.13
CA PRO A 36 4.88 13.13 -1.97
C PRO A 36 5.98 13.55 -2.94
N ILE A 37 7.24 13.28 -2.60
CA ILE A 37 8.41 13.68 -3.39
C ILE A 37 8.48 12.87 -4.68
N THR A 38 8.33 11.55 -4.58
CA THR A 38 8.34 10.66 -5.75
C THR A 38 6.95 10.52 -6.38
N MET A 39 5.91 11.02 -5.71
CA MET A 39 4.50 10.82 -6.08
C MET A 39 4.12 9.33 -6.21
N THR A 40 4.81 8.45 -5.46
CA THR A 40 4.56 7.00 -5.49
C THR A 40 4.39 6.43 -4.09
N CYS A 41 3.69 5.31 -3.99
CA CYS A 41 3.69 4.51 -2.75
C CYS A 41 4.95 3.66 -2.64
N ILE A 42 5.61 3.75 -1.49
CA ILE A 42 6.69 2.86 -1.10
C ILE A 42 6.09 1.62 -0.43
N GLY A 43 6.41 0.45 -0.94
CA GLY A 43 5.93 -0.85 -0.47
C GLY A 43 6.80 -1.98 -1.02
N ALA A 44 6.30 -3.22 -1.04
CA ALA A 44 7.11 -4.41 -1.33
C ALA A 44 8.00 -4.32 -2.58
N ARG A 45 7.54 -3.62 -3.64
CA ARG A 45 8.23 -3.55 -4.94
C ARG A 45 9.37 -2.53 -5.02
N ASN A 46 9.30 -1.46 -4.25
CA ASN A 46 10.24 -0.33 -4.30
C ASN A 46 10.87 0.00 -2.94
N GLN A 47 10.44 -0.66 -1.86
CA GLN A 47 11.01 -0.51 -0.52
C GLN A 47 12.53 -0.74 -0.53
N ARG A 48 13.01 -1.79 -1.22
CA ARG A 48 14.45 -2.07 -1.29
C ARG A 48 15.26 -0.99 -1.99
N TRP A 49 14.68 -0.34 -3.01
CA TRP A 49 15.31 0.73 -3.78
C TRP A 49 15.21 2.10 -3.11
N PHE A 50 14.25 2.28 -2.19
CA PHE A 50 14.08 3.52 -1.44
C PHE A 50 15.05 3.63 -0.25
N PHE A 51 15.50 2.51 0.29
CA PHE A 51 16.46 2.45 1.40
C PHE A 51 17.92 2.21 0.95
N MET A 52 18.17 2.13 -0.36
CA MET A 52 19.50 2.04 -0.97
C MET A 52 19.86 3.39 -1.59
#